data_AF-A0A6C0HR88-F1
#
_entry.id   AF-A0A6C0HR88-F1
#
_cell.length_a   1.000
_cell.length_b   1.000
_cell.length_c   1.000
_cell.angle_alpha   90.00
_cell.angle_beta   90.00
_cell.angle_gamma   90.00
#
_symmetry.space_group_name_H-M   'P 1'
#
loop_
_entity.id
_entity.type
_entity.pdbx_description
1 polymer ?
#
loop_
_entity_poly.entity_id
_entity_poly.type
_entity_poly.pdbx_seq_one_letter_code
_entity_poly.pdbx_strand_id
1 'polypeptide(L)'
;MPCSISCALATAFVISMIYMNNATQKSQTIQVYQEQLPTNLKNIYEKLTSERLRIYYYGYILGFILSLIVIFYNYQISKPSHKMTTFTVTCTVITISFITNYFYYMLSPKSDYMLNHINSPDQTKAWLTMYRNMQYYFHMGLVLGLVAVAFLAIAFRC
;
A
#
# COMPACT_ATOMS: atom_id res chain seq x y z
N MET A 1 8.47 5.16 22.02
CA MET A 1 9.74 5.77 21.58
C MET A 1 9.75 5.74 20.05
N PRO A 2 10.31 6.76 19.36
CA PRO A 2 10.45 6.77 17.89
C PRO A 2 11.19 5.55 17.34
N CYS A 3 11.90 4.84 18.22
CA CYS A 3 12.79 3.73 17.94
C CYS A 3 12.13 2.35 18.10
N SER A 4 10.81 2.29 18.31
CA SER A 4 10.13 1.00 18.25
C SER A 4 10.09 0.50 16.81
N ILE A 5 10.20 -0.82 16.64
CA ILE A 5 10.08 -1.48 15.33
C ILE A 5 8.76 -1.10 14.65
N SER A 6 7.67 -0.96 15.42
CA SER A 6 6.38 -0.50 14.91
C SER A 6 6.44 0.91 14.31
N CYS A 7 7.20 1.84 14.88
CA CYS A 7 7.33 3.18 14.34
C CYS A 7 8.22 3.24 13.09
N ALA A 8 9.28 2.41 13.06
CA ALA A 8 10.07 2.23 11.84
C ALA A 8 9.22 1.69 10.68
N LEU A 9 8.47 0.61 10.91
CA LEU A 9 7.59 0.03 9.89
C LEU A 9 6.49 1.00 9.45
N ALA A 10 5.83 1.67 10.39
CA ALA A 10 4.81 2.67 10.08
C ALA A 10 5.37 3.79 9.19
N THR A 11 6.54 4.32 9.54
CA THR A 11 7.19 5.39 8.77
C THR A 11 7.54 4.92 7.36
N ALA A 12 8.15 3.73 7.22
CA ALA A 12 8.48 3.16 5.93
C ALA A 12 7.23 3.02 5.05
N PHE A 13 6.15 2.42 5.56
CA PHE A 13 4.92 2.24 4.78
C PHE A 13 4.25 3.56 4.40
N VAL A 14 4.14 4.52 5.32
CA VAL A 14 3.50 5.82 5.04
C VAL A 14 4.24 6.55 3.92
N ILE A 15 5.57 6.67 4.02
CA ILE A 15 6.38 7.35 3.01
C ILE A 15 6.29 6.63 1.66
N SER A 16 6.35 5.30 1.68
CA SER A 16 6.24 4.48 0.48
C SER A 16 4.93 4.70 -0.25
N MET A 17 3.82 4.72 0.48
CA MET A 17 2.49 4.90 -0.09
C MET A 17 2.27 6.32 -0.61
N ILE A 18 2.76 7.34 0.10
CA ILE A 18 2.70 8.73 -0.38
C ILE A 18 3.48 8.87 -1.69
N TYR A 19 4.71 8.34 -1.75
CA TYR A 19 5.52 8.37 -2.96
C TYR A 19 4.83 7.63 -4.11
N MET A 20 4.42 6.38 -3.89
CA MET A 20 3.81 5.55 -4.93
C MET A 20 2.56 6.20 -5.52
N ASN A 21 1.66 6.76 -4.68
CA ASN A 21 0.45 7.42 -5.17
C ASN A 21 0.79 8.66 -6.01
N ASN A 22 1.71 9.51 -5.55
CA ASN A 22 2.12 10.71 -6.27
C ASN A 22 2.82 10.38 -7.60
N ALA A 23 3.74 9.41 -7.59
CA ALA A 23 4.45 8.95 -8.77
C ALA A 23 3.52 8.31 -9.80
N THR A 24 2.56 7.49 -9.34
CA THR A 24 1.56 6.84 -10.20
C THR A 24 0.65 7.87 -10.87
N GLN A 25 0.12 8.84 -10.11
CA GLN A 25 -0.80 9.86 -10.65
C GLN A 25 -0.13 10.75 -11.71
N LYS A 26 1.14 11.09 -11.53
CA LYS A 26 1.91 11.94 -12.46
C LYS A 26 2.59 11.16 -13.58
N SER A 27 2.42 9.85 -13.63
CA SER A 27 3.13 9.01 -14.58
C SER A 27 2.56 9.15 -15.99
N GLN A 28 3.36 9.73 -16.89
CA GLN A 28 3.02 9.80 -18.31
C GLN A 28 2.80 8.41 -18.92
N THR A 29 3.61 7.41 -18.54
CA THR A 29 3.47 6.02 -19.02
C THR A 29 2.09 5.44 -18.71
N ILE A 30 1.53 5.74 -17.54
CA ILE A 30 0.22 5.23 -17.12
C ILE A 30 -0.90 5.97 -17.86
N GLN A 31 -0.78 7.30 -18.00
CA GLN A 31 -1.76 8.12 -18.72
C GLN A 31 -1.83 7.73 -20.21
N VAL A 32 -0.68 7.63 -20.88
CA VAL A 32 -0.59 7.20 -22.28
C VAL A 32 -1.18 5.79 -22.47
N TYR A 33 -0.90 4.87 -21.54
CA TYR A 33 -1.49 3.53 -21.59
C TYR A 33 -3.02 3.56 -21.51
N GLN A 34 -3.60 4.41 -20.66
CA GLN A 34 -5.05 4.53 -20.51
C GLN A 34 -5.72 5.21 -21.71
N GLU A 35 -5.06 6.21 -22.30
CA GLU A 35 -5.58 6.97 -23.44
C GLU A 35 -5.63 6.16 -24.74
N GLN A 36 -4.66 5.27 -24.96
CA GLN A 36 -4.61 4.42 -26.15
C GLN A 36 -5.57 3.22 -26.11
N LEU A 37 -6.28 2.98 -24.99
CA LEU A 37 -7.20 1.85 -24.88
C LEU A 37 -8.46 2.10 -25.75
N PRO A 38 -8.85 1.15 -26.60
CA PRO A 38 -10.14 1.22 -27.28
C PRO A 38 -11.28 1.13 -26.26
N THR A 39 -12.45 1.66 -26.60
CA THR A 39 -13.59 1.83 -25.67
C THR A 39 -13.99 0.54 -24.95
N ASN A 40 -13.95 -0.61 -25.64
CA ASN A 40 -14.25 -1.91 -25.04
C ASN A 40 -13.24 -2.29 -23.95
N LEU A 41 -11.94 -2.11 -24.21
CA LEU A 41 -10.88 -2.40 -23.26
C LEU A 41 -10.84 -1.38 -22.10
N LYS A 42 -11.21 -0.13 -22.37
CA LYS A 42 -11.30 0.90 -21.33
C LYS A 42 -12.36 0.57 -20.29
N ASN A 43 -13.54 0.13 -20.70
CA ASN A 43 -14.61 -0.30 -19.78
C ASN A 43 -14.17 -1.50 -18.92
N ILE A 44 -13.46 -2.47 -19.51
CA ILE A 44 -12.89 -3.61 -18.79
C ILE A 44 -11.84 -3.12 -17.78
N TYR A 45 -10.92 -2.26 -18.21
CA TYR A 45 -9.89 -1.68 -17.35
C TYR A 45 -10.47 -0.95 -16.14
N GLU A 46 -11.51 -0.14 -16.32
CA GLU A 46 -12.21 0.58 -15.24
C GLU A 46 -12.90 -0.38 -14.26
N LYS A 47 -13.55 -1.43 -14.77
CA LYS A 47 -14.15 -2.48 -13.95
C LYS A 47 -13.10 -3.23 -13.11
N LEU A 48 -11.97 -3.61 -13.71
CA LEU A 48 -10.88 -4.29 -13.02
C LEU A 48 -10.22 -3.38 -11.97
N THR A 49 -10.02 -2.10 -12.30
CA THR A 49 -9.40 -1.13 -11.39
C THR A 49 -10.32 -0.81 -10.21
N SER A 50 -11.62 -0.64 -10.44
CA SER A 50 -12.60 -0.41 -9.37
C SER A 50 -12.75 -1.61 -8.44
N GLU A 51 -12.71 -2.84 -8.96
CA GLU A 51 -12.66 -4.05 -8.13
C GLU A 51 -11.42 -4.07 -7.23
N ARG A 52 -10.24 -3.83 -7.80
CA ARG A 52 -8.97 -3.82 -7.05
C ARG A 52 -8.97 -2.72 -5.99
N LEU A 53 -9.53 -1.55 -6.29
CA LEU A 53 -9.71 -0.47 -5.34
C LEU A 53 -10.64 -0.88 -4.18
N ARG A 54 -11.74 -1.57 -4.48
CA ARG A 54 -12.65 -2.09 -3.46
C ARG A 54 -11.97 -3.12 -2.56
N ILE A 55 -11.23 -4.07 -3.13
CA ILE A 55 -10.42 -5.04 -2.36
C ILE A 55 -9.43 -4.32 -1.44
N TYR A 56 -8.75 -3.29 -1.95
CA TYR A 56 -7.84 -2.47 -1.17
C TYR A 56 -8.54 -1.80 0.03
N TYR A 57 -9.71 -1.18 -0.17
CA TYR A 57 -10.48 -0.58 0.92
C TYR A 57 -10.98 -1.62 1.94
N TYR A 58 -11.42 -2.79 1.51
CA TYR A 58 -11.79 -3.87 2.43
C TYR A 58 -10.60 -4.31 3.30
N GLY A 59 -9.39 -4.36 2.75
CA GLY A 59 -8.17 -4.61 3.51
C GLY A 59 -7.92 -3.57 4.61
N TYR A 60 -8.16 -2.27 4.33
CA TYR A 60 -8.04 -1.23 5.36
C TYR A 60 -9.14 -1.32 6.42
N ILE A 61 -10.39 -1.61 6.03
CA ILE A 61 -11.48 -1.80 6.98
C ILE A 61 -11.15 -2.94 7.95
N LEU A 62 -10.64 -4.06 7.43
CA LEU A 62 -10.18 -5.16 8.26
C LEU A 62 -9.00 -4.76 9.16
N GLY A 63 -8.01 -4.04 8.62
CA GLY A 63 -6.87 -3.53 9.39
C GLY A 63 -7.29 -2.56 10.50
N PHE A 64 -8.32 -1.75 10.25
CA PHE A 64 -8.91 -0.84 11.24
C PHE A 64 -9.61 -1.62 12.36
N ILE A 65 -10.41 -2.64 12.03
CA ILE A 65 -11.05 -3.51 13.03
C ILE A 65 -10.00 -4.19 13.91
N LEU A 66 -8.94 -4.76 13.31
CA LEU A 66 -7.84 -5.37 14.07
C LEU A 66 -7.12 -4.34 14.95
N SER A 67 -6.94 -3.12 14.46
CA SER A 67 -6.34 -2.03 15.21
C SER A 67 -7.18 -1.64 16.43
N LEU A 68 -8.51 -1.61 16.32
CA LEU A 68 -9.40 -1.36 17.46
C LEU A 68 -9.25 -2.42 18.56
N ILE A 69 -9.07 -3.69 18.19
CA ILE A 69 -8.81 -4.78 19.15
C ILE A 69 -7.51 -4.52 19.91
N VAL A 70 -6.45 -4.10 19.23
CA VAL A 70 -5.16 -3.79 19.86
C VAL A 70 -5.25 -2.59 20.79
N ILE A 71 -5.95 -1.53 20.37
CA ILE A 71 -6.20 -0.35 21.21
C ILE A 71 -6.98 -0.76 22.47
N PHE A 72 -8.06 -1.52 22.32
CA PHE A 72 -8.87 -2.00 23.43
C PHE A 72 -8.03 -2.84 24.42
N TYR A 73 -7.25 -3.79 23.91
CA TYR A 73 -6.36 -4.61 24.72
C TYR A 73 -5.32 -3.79 25.50
N ASN A 74 -4.72 -2.78 24.86
CA ASN A 74 -3.71 -1.93 25.50
C ASN A 74 -4.30 -1.06 26.62
N TYR A 75 -5.50 -0.49 26.42
CA TYR A 75 -6.07 0.44 27.41
C TYR A 75 -6.87 -0.25 28.51
N GLN A 76 -7.64 -1.29 28.18
CA GLN A 76 -8.60 -1.92 29.10
C GLN A 76 -8.07 -3.17 29.79
N ILE A 77 -7.25 -3.98 29.12
CA ILE A 77 -6.83 -5.30 29.63
C ILE A 77 -5.39 -5.28 30.15
N SER A 78 -4.50 -4.54 29.47
CA SER A 78 -3.07 -4.59 29.77
C SER A 78 -2.74 -4.01 31.14
N LYS A 79 -1.91 -4.75 31.91
CA LYS A 79 -1.37 -4.28 33.19
C LYS A 79 -0.56 -2.99 32.98
N PRO A 80 -0.52 -2.07 33.96
CA PRO A 80 0.19 -0.80 33.85
C PRO A 80 1.65 -0.93 33.39
N SER A 81 2.36 -1.98 33.83
CA SER A 81 3.75 -2.24 33.46
C SER A 81 3.97 -2.65 32.00
N HIS A 82 2.92 -3.07 31.30
CA HIS A 82 2.97 -3.51 29.89
C HIS A 82 2.23 -2.55 28.96
N LYS A 83 1.66 -1.45 29.48
CA LYS A 83 0.96 -0.48 28.67
C LYS A 83 1.93 0.24 27.74
N MET A 84 1.59 0.22 26.46
CA MET A 84 2.31 0.97 25.46
C MET A 84 1.97 2.46 25.56
N THR A 85 2.96 3.31 25.35
CA THR A 85 2.74 4.76 25.18
C THR A 85 1.81 5.03 23.99
N THR A 86 1.01 6.10 24.05
CA THR A 86 0.08 6.49 22.98
C THR A 86 0.77 6.54 21.61
N PHE A 87 1.98 7.11 21.54
CA PHE A 87 2.77 7.18 20.31
C PHE A 87 3.09 5.79 19.73
N THR A 88 3.48 4.84 20.58
CA THR A 88 3.83 3.48 20.13
C THR A 88 2.56 2.73 19.69
N VAL A 89 1.43 2.94 20.36
CA VAL A 89 0.12 2.40 19.95
C VAL A 89 -0.26 2.95 18.56
N THR A 90 -0.11 4.24 18.31
CA THR A 90 -0.38 4.85 16.99
C THR A 90 0.47 4.21 15.90
N CYS A 91 1.77 4.07 16.10
CA CYS A 91 2.64 3.39 15.13
C CYS A 91 2.23 1.93 14.88
N THR A 92 1.83 1.22 15.95
CA THR A 92 1.35 -0.17 15.84
C THR A 92 0.04 -0.25 15.06
N VAL A 93 -0.92 0.65 15.29
CA VAL A 93 -2.17 0.75 14.53
C VAL A 93 -1.90 0.98 13.05
N ILE A 94 -1.00 1.91 12.72
CA ILE A 94 -0.61 2.20 11.34
C ILE A 94 0.03 0.95 10.70
N THR A 95 0.98 0.33 11.40
CA THR A 95 1.68 -0.87 10.92
C THR A 95 0.71 -2.03 10.66
N ILE A 96 -0.18 -2.33 11.62
CA ILE A 96 -1.21 -3.37 11.46
C ILE A 96 -2.09 -3.06 10.26
N SER A 97 -2.56 -1.82 10.12
CA SER A 97 -3.43 -1.42 9.02
C SER A 97 -2.77 -1.66 7.65
N PHE A 98 -1.51 -1.24 7.49
CA PHE A 98 -0.78 -1.46 6.23
C PHE A 98 -0.45 -2.94 5.97
N ILE A 99 -0.01 -3.67 6.98
CA ILE A 99 0.31 -5.10 6.84
C ILE A 99 -0.95 -5.89 6.49
N THR A 100 -2.05 -5.66 7.21
CA THR A 100 -3.33 -6.31 6.92
C THR A 100 -3.82 -5.95 5.53
N ASN A 101 -3.77 -4.68 5.13
CA ASN A 101 -4.15 -4.26 3.78
C ASN A 101 -3.31 -4.97 2.71
N TYR A 102 -1.98 -5.03 2.88
CA TYR A 102 -1.07 -5.69 1.94
C TYR A 102 -1.43 -7.17 1.77
N PHE A 103 -1.53 -7.91 2.87
CA PHE A 103 -1.84 -9.34 2.81
C PHE A 103 -3.25 -9.59 2.30
N TYR A 104 -4.23 -8.79 2.72
CA TYR A 104 -5.60 -8.90 2.22
C TYR A 104 -5.65 -8.69 0.71
N TYR A 105 -4.99 -7.64 0.19
CA TYR A 105 -4.94 -7.35 -1.24
C TYR A 105 -4.24 -8.47 -2.04
N MET A 106 -3.16 -9.02 -1.50
CA MET A 106 -2.37 -10.06 -2.15
C MET A 106 -3.11 -11.40 -2.20
N LEU A 107 -3.75 -11.79 -1.09
CA LEU A 107 -4.43 -13.08 -0.94
C LEU A 107 -5.85 -13.07 -1.53
N SER A 108 -6.48 -11.90 -1.67
CA SER A 108 -7.81 -11.81 -2.25
C SER A 108 -7.80 -12.23 -3.72
N PRO A 109 -8.67 -13.19 -4.12
CA PRO A 109 -8.78 -13.59 -5.51
C PRO A 109 -9.23 -12.40 -6.36
N LYS A 110 -8.62 -12.26 -7.53
CA LYS A 110 -8.99 -11.24 -8.51
C LYS A 110 -9.89 -11.91 -9.54
N SER A 111 -11.02 -11.28 -9.85
CA SER A 111 -12.01 -11.90 -10.72
C SER A 111 -11.45 -12.19 -12.12
N ASP A 112 -10.60 -11.29 -12.63
CA ASP A 112 -10.08 -11.35 -13.98
C ASP A 112 -8.83 -10.46 -14.17
N TYR A 113 -8.16 -10.63 -15.31
CA TYR A 113 -6.92 -9.93 -15.68
C TYR A 113 -7.04 -9.29 -17.05
N MET A 114 -6.42 -8.11 -17.20
CA MET A 114 -6.43 -7.36 -18.46
C MET A 114 -5.83 -8.16 -19.63
N LEU A 115 -4.81 -8.98 -19.34
CA LEU A 115 -4.15 -9.84 -20.33
C LEU A 115 -5.09 -10.83 -21.01
N ASN A 116 -6.21 -11.21 -20.37
CA ASN A 116 -7.19 -12.11 -20.96
C ASN A 116 -8.02 -11.45 -22.07
N HIS A 117 -8.01 -10.13 -22.15
CA HIS A 117 -8.81 -9.34 -23.10
C HIS A 117 -7.97 -8.66 -24.18
N ILE A 118 -6.65 -8.60 -23.98
CA ILE A 118 -5.73 -7.99 -24.94
C ILE A 118 -5.36 -9.03 -26.01
N ASN A 119 -5.66 -8.71 -27.27
CA ASN A 119 -5.36 -9.58 -28.42
C ASN A 119 -4.19 -9.08 -29.29
N SER A 120 -3.69 -7.85 -29.04
CA SER A 120 -2.60 -7.26 -29.82
C SER A 120 -1.26 -7.34 -29.07
N PRO A 121 -0.16 -7.77 -29.72
CA PRO A 121 1.18 -7.75 -29.14
C PRO A 121 1.60 -6.36 -28.64
N ASP A 122 1.23 -5.30 -29.35
CA ASP A 122 1.58 -3.92 -28.98
C ASP A 122 0.88 -3.49 -27.69
N GLN A 123 -0.40 -3.85 -27.55
CA GLN A 123 -1.18 -3.60 -26.34
C GLN A 123 -0.65 -4.40 -25.15
N THR A 124 -0.20 -5.65 -25.37
CA THR A 124 0.45 -6.47 -24.33
C THR A 124 1.76 -5.83 -23.87
N LYS A 125 2.58 -5.34 -24.80
CA LYS A 125 3.83 -4.65 -24.49
C LYS A 125 3.58 -3.35 -23.72
N ALA A 126 2.55 -2.60 -24.09
CA ALA A 126 2.18 -1.38 -23.39
C ALA A 126 1.65 -1.65 -21.98
N TRP A 127 0.80 -2.68 -21.80
CA TRP A 127 0.35 -3.12 -20.48
C TRP A 127 1.53 -3.53 -19.60
N LEU A 128 2.49 -4.30 -20.14
CA LEU A 128 3.67 -4.73 -19.40
C LEU A 128 4.56 -3.55 -19.00
N THR A 129 4.70 -2.56 -19.87
CA THR A 129 5.48 -1.34 -19.60
C THR A 129 4.84 -0.53 -18.47
N MET A 130 3.52 -0.33 -18.54
CA MET A 130 2.74 0.32 -17.49
C MET A 130 2.86 -0.45 -16.16
N TYR A 131 2.67 -1.76 -16.19
CA TYR A 131 2.71 -2.62 -15.00
C TYR A 131 4.08 -2.60 -14.32
N ARG A 132 5.18 -2.73 -15.07
CA ARG A 132 6.54 -2.64 -14.55
C ARG A 132 6.85 -1.27 -13.96
N ASN A 133 6.35 -0.21 -14.57
CA ASN A 133 6.53 1.15 -14.05
C ASN A 133 5.82 1.34 -12.71
N MET A 134 4.61 0.80 -12.54
CA MET A 134 3.93 0.79 -11.25
C MET A 134 4.69 -0.02 -10.20
N GLN A 135 5.24 -1.19 -10.57
CA GLN A 135 6.09 -1.97 -9.67
C GLN A 135 7.33 -1.19 -9.24
N TYR A 136 8.00 -0.49 -10.17
CA TYR A 136 9.14 0.35 -9.86
C TYR A 136 8.78 1.43 -8.83
N TYR A 137 7.66 2.14 -8.99
CA TYR A 137 7.22 3.14 -8.01
C TYR A 137 6.95 2.56 -6.63
N PHE A 138 6.38 1.35 -6.53
CA PHE A 138 6.19 0.68 -5.25
C PHE A 138 7.53 0.40 -4.55
N HIS A 139 8.50 -0.21 -5.25
CA HIS A 139 9.81 -0.54 -4.66
C HIS A 139 10.63 0.72 -4.33
N MET A 140 10.60 1.74 -5.19
CA MET A 140 11.26 3.02 -4.90
C MET A 140 10.64 3.72 -3.70
N GLY A 141 9.32 3.64 -3.53
CA GLY A 141 8.65 4.11 -2.33
C GLY A 141 9.20 3.43 -1.07
N LEU A 142 9.32 2.10 -1.09
CA LEU A 142 9.89 1.32 0.02
C LEU A 142 11.35 1.71 0.32
N VAL A 143 12.18 1.88 -0.70
CA VAL A 143 13.57 2.33 -0.54
C VAL A 143 13.60 3.72 0.13
N LEU A 144 12.79 4.68 -0.34
CA LEU A 144 12.70 6.00 0.27
C LEU A 144 12.20 5.93 1.72
N GLY A 145 11.23 5.06 2.00
CA GLY A 145 10.75 4.80 3.35
C GLY A 145 11.84 4.28 4.28
N LEU A 146 12.67 3.33 3.82
CA LEU A 146 13.79 2.80 4.59
C LEU A 146 14.89 3.84 4.82
N VAL A 147 15.21 4.67 3.82
CA VAL A 147 16.17 5.77 3.97
C VAL A 147 15.68 6.78 5.02
N ALA A 148 14.40 7.10 5.02
CA ALA A 148 13.81 7.98 6.03
C ALA A 148 13.86 7.37 7.44
N VAL A 149 13.62 6.06 7.58
CA VAL A 149 13.80 5.35 8.85
C VAL A 149 15.25 5.43 9.32
N ALA A 150 16.23 5.17 8.43
CA ALA A 150 17.64 5.26 8.77
C ALA A 150 18.05 6.68 9.22
N PHE A 151 17.53 7.71 8.54
CA PHE A 151 17.75 9.10 8.94
C PHE A 151 17.18 9.41 10.33
N LEU A 152 15.95 8.96 10.61
CA LEU A 152 15.32 9.14 11.92
C LEU A 152 16.05 8.38 13.02
N ALA A 153 16.48 7.16 12.74
CA ALA A 153 17.29 6.35 13.65
C ALA A 153 18.54 7.15 14.07
N ILE A 154 19.37 7.56 13.10
CA ILE A 154 20.58 8.35 13.36
C ILE A 154 20.27 9.64 14.13
N ALA A 155 19.23 10.39 13.72
CA ALA A 155 18.86 11.67 14.33
C ALA A 155 18.44 11.53 15.81
N PHE A 156 17.71 10.46 16.14
CA PHE A 156 17.24 10.20 17.51
C PHE A 156 18.15 9.26 18.31
N ARG A 157 19.33 8.91 17.77
CA ARG A 157 20.32 7.97 18.35
C ARG A 157 19.72 6.61 18.66
N CYS A 158 19.01 6.13 17.66
CA CYS A 158 18.47 4.79 17.53
C CYS A 158 18.93 4.22 16.18
#